data_AF-A0A1H1WIG0-F1
#
_entry.id   AF-A0A1H1WIG0-F1
#
_cell.length_a   1.000
_cell.length_b   1.000
_cell.length_c   1.000
_cell.angle_alpha   90.00
_cell.angle_beta   90.00
_cell.angle_gamma   90.00
#
_symmetry.space_group_name_H-M   'P 1'
#
loop_
_entity.id
_entity.type
_entity.pdbx_description
1 polymer ?
#
loop_
_entity_poly.entity_id
_entity_poly.type
_entity_poly.pdbx_seq_one_letter_code
_entity_poly.pdbx_strand_id
1 'polypeptide(L)'
;MSRLFTSLGALAVAAVMVSLAWATPVISNAFMLLTDRANFIPRESSIWTFEPYEINRGSSNYWLYGEDAHRYYYFVYTPDEPYRSIAKRNQCAGFDKRDVRTWCTP
;
A
#
# COMPACT_ATOMS: atom_id res chain seq x y z
N MET A 1 24.01 -36.12 -9.26
CA MET A 1 23.60 -35.71 -7.90
C MET A 1 23.74 -34.20 -7.68
N SER A 2 24.92 -33.57 -7.84
CA SER A 2 25.11 -32.11 -7.64
C SER A 2 24.09 -31.22 -8.39
N ARG A 3 23.84 -31.48 -9.69
CA ARG A 3 22.82 -30.75 -10.48
C ARG A 3 21.38 -30.91 -9.98
N LEU A 4 21.06 -32.05 -9.33
CA LEU A 4 19.74 -32.30 -8.77
C LEU A 4 19.53 -31.48 -7.49
N PHE A 5 20.57 -31.38 -6.65
CA PHE A 5 20.55 -30.56 -5.44
C PHE A 5 20.48 -29.06 -5.74
N THR A 6 21.16 -28.57 -6.78
CA THR A 6 21.00 -27.18 -7.23
C THR A 6 19.61 -26.89 -7.79
N SER A 7 19.02 -27.81 -8.55
CA SER A 7 17.65 -27.65 -9.07
C SER A 7 16.60 -27.66 -7.96
N LEU A 8 16.70 -28.55 -6.97
CA LEU A 8 15.81 -28.53 -5.80
C LEU A 8 15.98 -27.26 -4.96
N GLY A 9 17.21 -26.80 -4.76
CA GLY A 9 17.49 -25.54 -4.07
C GLY A 9 16.87 -24.33 -4.77
N ALA A 10 17.00 -24.25 -6.10
CA ALA A 10 16.40 -23.17 -6.90
C ALA A 10 14.87 -23.18 -6.82
N LEU A 11 14.23 -24.36 -6.87
CA LEU A 11 12.78 -24.51 -6.75
C LEU A 11 12.28 -24.06 -5.36
N ALA A 12 12.99 -24.41 -4.29
CA ALA A 12 12.64 -23.98 -2.94
C ALA A 12 12.72 -22.45 -2.80
N VAL A 13 13.78 -21.82 -3.33
CA VAL A 13 13.92 -20.35 -3.33
C VAL A 13 12.79 -19.71 -4.14
N ALA A 14 12.48 -20.23 -5.33
CA ALA A 14 11.38 -19.72 -6.14
C ALA A 14 10.03 -19.81 -5.41
N ALA A 15 9.75 -20.94 -4.74
CA ALA A 15 8.52 -21.12 -3.97
C ALA A 15 8.41 -20.13 -2.80
N VAL A 16 9.51 -19.87 -2.09
CA VAL A 16 9.56 -18.86 -1.02
C VAL A 16 9.36 -17.44 -1.56
N MET A 17 9.97 -17.10 -2.70
CA MET A 17 9.79 -15.79 -3.32
C MET A 17 8.35 -15.57 -3.76
N VAL A 18 7.72 -16.60 -4.34
CA VAL A 18 6.31 -16.55 -4.72
C VAL A 18 5.45 -16.38 -3.46
N SER A 19 5.62 -17.20 -2.41
CA SER A 19 4.80 -17.09 -1.21
C SER A 19 4.91 -15.71 -0.54
N LEU A 20 6.11 -15.12 -0.49
CA LEU A 20 6.33 -13.75 0.01
C LEU A 20 5.64 -12.69 -0.86
N ALA A 21 5.66 -12.86 -2.18
CA ALA A 21 5.00 -11.94 -3.10
C ALA A 21 3.46 -12.00 -3.00
N TRP A 22 2.89 -13.16 -2.67
CA TRP A 22 1.46 -13.31 -2.41
C TRP A 22 1.05 -12.84 -1.00
N ALA A 23 1.96 -12.91 -0.04
CA ALA A 23 1.72 -12.45 1.33
C ALA A 23 1.82 -10.91 1.49
N THR A 24 2.22 -10.19 0.44
CA THR A 24 2.40 -8.73 0.47
C THR A 24 1.68 -8.05 -0.70
N PRO A 25 1.21 -6.80 -0.54
CA PRO A 25 0.61 -6.03 -1.64
C PRO A 25 1.61 -5.55 -2.72
N VAL A 26 2.82 -6.12 -2.81
CA VAL A 26 3.85 -5.64 -3.75
C VAL A 26 3.41 -5.71 -5.21
N ILE A 27 2.72 -6.78 -5.61
CA ILE A 27 2.28 -6.97 -6.99
C ILE A 27 1.18 -5.97 -7.33
N SER A 28 0.19 -5.80 -6.45
CA SER A 28 -0.92 -4.85 -6.67
C SER A 28 -0.41 -3.41 -6.66
N ASN A 29 0.49 -3.05 -5.75
CA ASN A 29 1.10 -1.73 -5.71
C ASN A 29 1.97 -1.46 -6.94
N ALA A 30 2.76 -2.43 -7.40
CA ALA A 30 3.53 -2.29 -8.64
C ALA A 30 2.59 -2.03 -9.84
N PHE A 31 1.51 -2.80 -9.95
CA PHE A 31 0.52 -2.61 -11.01
C PHE A 31 -0.18 -1.24 -10.94
N MET A 32 -0.56 -0.81 -9.73
CA MET A 32 -1.17 0.49 -9.47
C MET A 32 -0.25 1.64 -9.93
N LEU A 33 1.05 1.56 -9.62
CA LEU A 33 2.05 2.56 -10.02
C LEU A 33 2.33 2.58 -11.52
N LEU A 34 2.21 1.44 -12.21
CA LEU A 34 2.45 1.33 -13.65
C LEU A 34 1.28 1.83 -14.49
N THR A 35 0.04 1.74 -13.98
CA THR A 35 -1.17 1.94 -14.78
C THR A 35 -1.75 3.35 -14.71
N ASP A 36 -1.46 4.11 -13.66
CA ASP A 36 -1.94 5.48 -13.51
C ASP A 36 -0.86 6.36 -12.84
N ARG A 37 -0.47 7.45 -13.50
CA ARG A 37 0.61 8.34 -13.02
C ARG A 37 0.20 9.17 -11.81
N ALA A 38 -1.10 9.26 -11.51
CA ALA A 38 -1.57 9.90 -10.29
C ALA A 38 -1.27 9.04 -9.05
N ASN A 39 -1.02 7.73 -9.22
CA ASN A 39 -0.69 6.86 -8.11
C ASN A 39 0.74 7.08 -7.61
N PHE A 40 0.88 7.05 -6.29
CA PHE A 40 2.15 7.03 -5.58
C PHE A 40 1.97 6.25 -4.27
N ILE A 41 3.07 5.91 -3.61
CA ILE A 41 3.08 5.30 -2.28
C ILE A 41 3.40 6.38 -1.24
N PRO A 42 2.63 6.49 -0.13
CA PRO A 42 2.95 7.39 0.96
C PRO A 42 4.37 7.18 1.50
N ARG A 43 5.07 8.26 1.86
CA ARG A 43 6.48 8.25 2.28
C ARG A 43 6.73 7.42 3.54
N GLU A 44 5.75 7.36 4.45
CA GLU A 44 5.83 6.58 5.68
C GLU A 44 5.54 5.08 5.47
N SER A 45 5.10 4.72 4.26
CA SER A 45 4.81 3.34 3.86
C SER A 45 5.79 2.83 2.80
N SER A 46 5.47 1.69 2.21
CA SER A 46 6.28 1.08 1.15
C SER A 46 5.40 0.31 0.16
N ILE A 47 5.98 0.00 -1.01
CA ILE A 47 5.35 -0.86 -2.01
C ILE A 47 4.95 -2.23 -1.44
N TRP A 48 5.59 -2.68 -0.36
CA TRP A 48 5.34 -3.97 0.28
C TRP A 48 4.24 -3.94 1.34
N THR A 49 3.85 -2.77 1.82
CA THR A 49 3.01 -2.63 3.04
C THR A 49 1.81 -1.75 2.85
N PHE A 50 1.83 -0.87 1.84
CA PHE A 50 0.70 0.00 1.56
C PHE A 50 -0.47 -0.80 1.00
N GLU A 51 -1.66 -0.59 1.55
CA GLU A 51 -2.87 -1.29 1.14
C GLU A 51 -3.99 -0.25 0.88
N PRO A 52 -4.25 0.09 -0.40
CA PRO A 52 -5.44 0.85 -0.78
C PRO A 52 -6.71 0.08 -0.40
N TYR A 53 -7.67 0.74 0.23
CA TYR A 53 -8.99 0.15 0.52
C TYR A 53 -10.16 0.94 -0.05
N GLU A 54 -9.91 2.13 -0.61
CA GLU A 54 -10.88 2.86 -1.42
C GLU A 54 -10.20 3.41 -2.66
N ILE A 55 -10.78 3.17 -3.82
CA ILE A 55 -10.26 3.58 -5.13
C ILE A 55 -11.24 4.56 -5.76
N ASN A 56 -10.73 5.60 -6.40
CA ASN A 56 -11.55 6.52 -7.17
C ASN A 56 -12.30 5.77 -8.28
N ARG A 57 -13.62 5.92 -8.32
CA ARG A 57 -14.51 5.29 -9.32
C ARG A 57 -14.72 6.16 -10.56
N GLY A 58 -14.03 7.30 -10.65
CA GLY A 58 -14.08 8.21 -11.80
C GLY A 58 -13.25 7.72 -13.00
N SER A 59 -12.78 8.66 -13.81
CA SER A 59 -11.99 8.37 -15.02
C SER A 59 -10.56 7.88 -14.75
N SER A 60 -10.09 7.97 -13.51
CA SER A 60 -8.73 7.61 -13.08
C SER A 60 -8.80 6.65 -11.91
N ASN A 61 -7.82 5.74 -11.81
CA ASN A 61 -7.82 4.63 -10.85
C ASN A 61 -6.77 4.87 -9.75
N TYR A 62 -6.77 6.05 -9.16
CA TYR A 62 -5.94 6.33 -7.99
C TYR A 62 -6.62 5.93 -6.68
N TRP A 63 -5.81 5.63 -5.67
CA TRP A 63 -6.32 5.34 -4.33
C TRP A 63 -6.84 6.63 -3.66
N LEU A 64 -7.98 6.53 -2.99
CA LEU A 64 -8.57 7.61 -2.18
C LEU A 64 -8.18 7.45 -0.71
N TYR A 65 -8.30 6.22 -0.21
CA TYR A 65 -7.89 5.85 1.13
C TYR A 65 -7.05 4.58 1.11
N GLY A 66 -6.01 4.58 1.94
CA GLY A 66 -5.13 3.44 2.13
C GLY A 66 -4.63 3.34 3.57
N GLU A 67 -3.99 2.23 3.89
CA GLU A 67 -3.40 1.99 5.20
C GLU A 67 -2.10 1.18 5.10
N ASP A 68 -1.35 1.19 6.20
CA ASP A 68 -0.35 0.17 6.48
C ASP A 68 -0.47 -0.29 7.94
N ALA A 69 0.53 -0.97 8.49
CA ALA A 69 0.49 -1.45 9.87
C ALA A 69 0.32 -0.34 10.92
N HIS A 70 0.70 0.90 10.61
CA HIS A 70 0.85 1.99 11.58
C HIS A 70 -0.03 3.20 11.30
N ARG A 71 -0.40 3.46 10.05
CA ARG A 71 -1.07 4.70 9.65
C ARG A 71 -2.23 4.45 8.69
N TYR A 72 -3.16 5.40 8.68
CA TYR A 72 -4.14 5.62 7.62
C TYR A 72 -3.68 6.78 6.74
N TYR A 73 -4.03 6.71 5.46
CA TYR A 73 -3.69 7.69 4.43
C TYR A 73 -4.93 8.10 3.65
N TYR A 74 -5.03 9.39 3.33
CA TYR A 74 -6.08 9.96 2.48
C TYR A 74 -5.43 10.81 1.39
N PHE A 75 -5.77 10.55 0.13
CA PHE A 75 -5.23 11.27 -1.02
C PHE A 75 -5.73 12.73 -1.03
N VAL A 76 -4.81 13.66 -1.24
CA VAL A 76 -5.10 15.09 -1.38
C VAL A 76 -4.68 15.54 -2.78
N TYR A 77 -5.54 16.29 -3.45
CA TYR A 77 -5.37 16.71 -4.85
C TYR A 77 -4.38 17.88 -5.04
N THR A 78 -3.35 17.99 -4.19
CA THR A 78 -2.37 19.07 -4.23
C THR A 78 -0.95 18.51 -4.38
N PRO A 79 -0.10 19.08 -5.24
CA PRO A 79 1.26 18.57 -5.44
C PRO A 79 2.16 18.68 -4.21
N ASP A 80 1.98 19.71 -3.39
CA ASP A 80 2.88 20.02 -2.27
C ASP A 80 2.66 19.12 -1.04
N GLU A 81 1.42 18.70 -0.83
CA GLU A 81 1.02 17.82 0.27
C GLU A 81 0.01 16.79 -0.27
N PRO A 82 0.48 15.77 -1.02
CA PRO A 82 -0.38 14.93 -1.85
C PRO A 82 -1.24 13.95 -1.06
N TYR A 83 -1.10 13.89 0.27
CA TYR A 83 -1.94 13.08 1.14
C TYR A 83 -1.90 13.59 2.58
N ARG A 84 -2.98 13.31 3.33
CA ARG A 84 -2.99 13.38 4.79
C ARG A 84 -2.68 12.00 5.36
N SER A 85 -1.98 11.96 6.50
CA SER A 85 -1.74 10.71 7.25
C SER A 85 -2.09 10.86 8.73
N ILE A 86 -2.53 9.77 9.35
CA ILE A 86 -2.76 9.71 10.80
C ILE A 86 -2.38 8.33 11.36
N ALA A 87 -1.86 8.29 12.59
CA ALA A 87 -1.57 7.05 13.26
C ALA A 87 -2.84 6.23 13.53
N LYS A 88 -2.77 4.90 13.37
CA LYS A 88 -3.85 3.98 13.75
C LYS A 88 -4.16 4.05 15.24
N ARG A 89 -3.12 4.24 16.06
CA ARG A 89 -3.25 4.57 17.48
C ARG A 89 -3.31 6.09 17.61
N ASN A 90 -4.53 6.63 17.63
CA ASN A 90 -4.80 8.05 17.83
C ASN A 90 -5.89 8.25 18.89
N GLN A 91 -6.10 9.51 19.28
CA GLN A 91 -7.10 9.91 20.27
C GLN A 91 -8.15 10.86 19.67
N CYS A 92 -8.33 10.86 18.34
CA CYS A 92 -9.32 11.72 17.72
C CYS A 92 -10.72 11.24 18.11
N ALA A 93 -11.52 12.13 18.70
CA ALA A 93 -12.90 11.82 19.04
C ALA A 93 -13.72 11.55 17.76
N GLY A 94 -14.47 10.44 17.73
CA GLY A 94 -15.29 10.08 16.58
C GLY A 94 -14.50 9.67 15.33
N PHE A 95 -13.24 9.23 15.50
CA PHE A 95 -12.39 8.75 14.41
C PHE A 95 -13.10 7.71 13.52
N ASP A 96 -13.13 7.97 12.22
CA ASP A 96 -13.49 7.02 11.18
C ASP A 96 -12.40 7.01 10.10
N LYS A 97 -11.84 5.83 9.81
CA LYS A 97 -10.83 5.67 8.76
C LYS A 97 -11.36 6.07 7.37
N ARG A 98 -12.67 5.97 7.12
CA ARG A 98 -13.30 6.31 5.84
C ARG A 98 -13.77 7.76 5.72
N ASP A 99 -13.58 8.57 6.76
CA ASP A 99 -13.93 9.99 6.73
C ASP A 99 -12.77 10.84 7.25
N VAL A 100 -11.97 11.37 6.32
CA VAL A 100 -10.81 12.22 6.64
C VAL A 100 -11.17 13.48 7.45
N ARG A 101 -12.45 13.91 7.46
CA ARG A 101 -12.91 15.06 8.26
C ARG A 101 -12.89 14.75 9.75
N THR A 102 -12.96 13.47 10.12
CA THR A 102 -12.84 13.00 11.51
C THR A 102 -11.38 12.89 11.97
N TRP A 103 -10.41 13.06 11.07
CA TRP A 103 -9.00 12.95 11.40
C TRP A 103 -8.52 14.28 11.96
N CYS A 104 -8.23 14.29 13.26
CA CYS A 104 -7.65 15.44 13.93
C CYS A 104 -6.26 15.76 13.37
N THR A 105 -5.89 17.04 13.36
CA THR A 105 -4.53 17.47 13.05
C THR A 105 -3.58 16.90 14.11
N PRO A 106 -2.45 16.29 13.72
CA PRO A 106 -1.44 15.87 14.69
C PRO A 106 -0.90 17.04 15.51
#